data_AF-A0A7V3FZ77-F1
#
_entry.id   AF-A0A7V3FZ77-F1
#
_cell.length_a   1.000
_cell.length_b   1.000
_cell.length_c   1.000
_cell.angle_alpha   90.00
_cell.angle_beta   90.00
_cell.angle_gamma   90.00
#
_symmetry.space_group_name_H-M   'P 1'
#
loop_
_entity.id
_entity.type
_entity.pdbx_description
1 polymer ?
#
loop_
_entity_poly.entity_id
_entity_poly.type
_entity_poly.pdbx_seq_one_letter_code
_entity_poly.pdbx_strand_id
1 'polypeptide(L)'
;MRPAALALLALTLVASAVPGQDSAGQLPRELQGVKFEPLLKEQIPLDVAFRDERNQPITLASYCDGRKLPVVLALVQYRCPNLCGQVLEGLLGGMRDVAKRGLRLGQHYRVVILSFDPTEDAELAAAKKASFLEAYGLGGGETCHFLTGNRAAIARVAEKAGFEFRWDERTKQYAHGSGILLLTPQGRISQFLPGIEYRDTTQRERDLYYGLVEASKFQIGKPIADRLVLLFCYGYDPKKGTYQFAIMNVVRIAGILTVLGVVALIVVLRRKERQNLQGAGGLPC
;
A
#
# COMPACT_ATOMS: atom_id res chain seq x y z
N MET A 1 -0.99 -27.19 -55.64
CA MET A 1 -0.32 -27.41 -54.34
C MET A 1 0.28 -26.08 -53.86
N ARG A 2 -0.26 -25.56 -52.75
CA ARG A 2 0.30 -24.63 -51.72
C ARG A 2 1.41 -23.64 -52.10
N PRO A 3 1.12 -22.31 -52.08
CA PRO A 3 2.02 -21.40 -51.36
C PRO A 3 1.29 -20.46 -50.37
N ALA A 4 -0.04 -20.51 -50.27
CA ALA A 4 -0.79 -19.61 -49.37
C ALA A 4 -0.74 -20.01 -47.88
N ALA A 5 -0.34 -21.24 -47.57
CA ALA A 5 -0.28 -21.75 -46.19
C ALA A 5 1.03 -21.43 -45.45
N LEU A 6 2.06 -20.93 -46.14
CA LEU A 6 3.36 -20.62 -45.54
C LEU A 6 3.46 -19.17 -45.02
N ALA A 7 2.60 -18.27 -45.48
CA ALA A 7 2.62 -16.86 -45.04
C ALA A 7 1.90 -16.63 -43.70
N LEU A 8 1.09 -17.59 -43.22
CA LEU A 8 0.40 -17.50 -41.93
C LEU A 8 1.19 -18.13 -40.77
N LEU A 9 2.31 -18.80 -41.04
CA LEU A 9 3.13 -19.48 -40.02
C LEU A 9 4.38 -18.69 -39.59
N ALA A 10 4.63 -17.51 -40.16
CA ALA A 10 5.83 -16.72 -39.90
C ALA A 10 5.62 -15.53 -38.93
N LEU A 11 4.44 -15.41 -38.32
CA LEU A 11 4.11 -14.32 -37.38
C LEU A 11 3.89 -14.80 -35.93
N THR A 12 4.43 -15.97 -35.56
CA THR A 12 4.29 -16.53 -34.20
C THR A 12 5.60 -16.94 -33.54
N LEU A 13 6.76 -16.43 -33.97
CA LEU A 13 8.01 -16.69 -33.26
C LEU A 13 8.97 -15.48 -33.28
N VAL A 14 8.56 -14.38 -32.65
CA VAL A 14 9.51 -13.50 -31.96
C VAL A 14 9.14 -13.54 -30.48
N ALA A 15 9.27 -14.73 -29.89
CA ALA A 15 9.54 -14.82 -28.47
C ALA A 15 10.98 -14.31 -28.29
N SER A 16 11.16 -13.00 -28.29
CA SER A 16 12.35 -12.40 -27.72
C SER A 16 12.31 -12.76 -26.25
N ALA A 17 13.05 -13.80 -25.88
CA ALA A 17 13.55 -13.97 -24.54
C ALA A 17 14.30 -12.68 -24.19
N VAL A 18 13.60 -11.74 -23.55
CA VAL A 18 14.25 -10.71 -22.78
C VAL A 18 14.92 -11.50 -21.65
N PRO A 19 16.26 -11.57 -21.58
CA PRO A 19 16.88 -12.11 -20.38
C PRO A 19 16.36 -11.25 -19.24
N GLY A 20 15.59 -11.86 -18.35
CA GLY A 20 15.27 -11.26 -17.06
C GLY A 20 16.60 -11.04 -16.36
N GLN A 21 17.16 -9.84 -16.53
CA GLN A 21 18.19 -9.38 -15.63
C GLN A 21 17.49 -9.18 -14.30
N ASP A 22 17.65 -10.16 -13.42
CA ASP A 22 17.39 -10.07 -11.99
C ASP A 22 18.22 -8.91 -11.41
N SER A 23 17.75 -7.70 -11.66
CA SER A 23 18.10 -6.55 -10.85
C SER A 23 17.24 -6.67 -9.60
N ALA A 24 17.66 -7.55 -8.68
CA ALA A 24 17.35 -7.41 -7.27
C ALA A 24 17.91 -6.03 -6.85
N GLY A 25 17.10 -5.01 -7.07
CA GLY A 25 17.48 -3.62 -6.99
C GLY A 25 17.97 -3.30 -5.59
N GLN A 26 19.23 -2.86 -5.49
CA GLN A 26 19.67 -2.13 -4.31
C GLN A 26 18.71 -0.97 -4.11
N LEU A 27 18.01 -0.97 -2.97
CA LEU A 27 17.18 0.14 -2.54
C LEU A 27 18.02 1.43 -2.63
N PRO A 28 17.45 2.54 -3.17
CA PRO A 28 18.06 3.86 -3.09
C PRO A 28 18.63 4.10 -1.69
N ARG A 29 19.75 4.82 -1.57
CA ARG A 29 20.44 5.05 -0.28
C ARG A 29 19.49 5.64 0.77
N GLU A 30 18.52 6.42 0.30
CA GLU A 30 17.43 7.05 1.04
C GLU A 30 16.36 6.07 1.56
N LEU A 31 16.36 4.82 1.09
CA LEU A 31 15.49 3.71 1.52
C LEU A 31 16.26 2.57 2.21
N GLN A 32 17.59 2.61 2.24
CA GLN A 32 18.39 1.67 3.02
C GLN A 32 18.17 1.92 4.53
N GLY A 33 17.68 0.91 5.25
CA GLY A 33 17.32 1.02 6.68
C GLY A 33 15.97 1.68 6.93
N VAL A 34 15.06 1.66 5.95
CA VAL A 34 13.65 2.01 6.13
C VAL A 34 12.85 0.73 6.01
N LYS A 35 12.20 0.31 7.08
CA LYS A 35 11.51 -0.98 7.18
C LYS A 35 10.28 -0.87 8.05
N PHE A 36 9.28 -1.69 7.76
CA PHE A 36 8.18 -1.95 8.69
C PHE A 36 8.00 -3.47 8.79
N GLU A 37 8.75 -4.07 9.72
CA GLU A 37 8.87 -5.52 9.92
C GLU A 37 8.49 -5.85 11.38
N PRO A 38 7.21 -5.73 11.75
CA PRO A 38 6.76 -6.02 13.10
C PRO A 38 6.95 -7.50 13.45
N LEU A 39 7.47 -7.74 14.66
CA LEU A 39 7.51 -9.07 15.24
C LEU A 39 6.15 -9.38 15.88
N LEU A 40 5.45 -10.39 15.36
CA LEU A 40 4.20 -10.85 15.99
C LEU A 40 4.46 -11.33 17.42
N LYS A 41 3.45 -11.24 18.29
CA LYS A 41 3.48 -11.53 19.74
C LYS A 41 4.22 -10.51 20.59
N GLU A 42 5.03 -9.65 19.97
CA GLU A 42 5.78 -8.62 20.68
C GLU A 42 4.82 -7.66 21.39
N GLN A 43 5.23 -7.21 22.58
CA GLN A 43 4.45 -6.30 23.41
C GLN A 43 4.81 -4.86 23.05
N ILE A 44 3.80 -4.06 22.67
CA ILE A 44 4.00 -2.62 22.55
C ILE A 44 4.22 -2.02 23.94
N PRO A 45 5.19 -1.11 24.12
CA PRO A 45 5.43 -0.43 25.40
C PRO A 45 4.19 0.32 25.88
N LEU A 46 3.53 -0.23 26.90
CA LEU A 46 2.28 0.32 27.43
C LEU A 46 2.48 1.46 28.41
N ASP A 47 3.66 1.53 29.03
CA ASP A 47 4.07 2.50 30.04
C ASP A 47 4.48 3.86 29.44
N VAL A 48 4.66 3.92 28.12
CA VAL A 48 5.13 5.13 27.45
C VAL A 48 4.05 6.22 27.50
N ALA A 49 4.44 7.39 27.98
CA ALA A 49 3.60 8.56 28.05
C ALA A 49 3.51 9.29 26.70
N PHE A 50 2.29 9.61 26.30
CA PHE A 50 1.92 10.40 25.14
C PHE A 50 0.95 11.51 25.56
N ARG A 51 0.61 12.38 24.60
CA ARG A 51 -0.48 13.34 24.72
C ARG A 51 -1.57 12.96 23.75
N ASP A 52 -2.81 12.93 24.20
CA ASP A 52 -3.97 12.73 23.33
C ASP A 52 -4.36 14.03 22.60
N GLU A 53 -5.39 13.95 21.79
CA GLU A 53 -5.96 15.10 21.07
C GLU A 53 -6.52 16.21 21.97
N ARG A 54 -6.70 15.95 23.27
CA ARG A 54 -7.16 16.92 24.28
C ARG A 54 -5.98 17.46 25.10
N ASN A 55 -4.75 17.19 24.66
CA ASN A 55 -3.51 17.52 25.33
C ASN A 55 -3.37 16.89 26.73
N GLN A 56 -4.09 15.81 27.01
CA GLN A 56 -4.02 15.09 28.28
C GLN A 56 -2.87 14.09 28.26
N PRO A 57 -2.09 13.99 29.35
CA PRO A 57 -1.08 12.95 29.48
C PRO A 57 -1.76 11.59 29.56
N ILE A 58 -1.37 10.67 28.67
CA ILE A 58 -1.94 9.34 28.57
C ILE A 58 -0.83 8.31 28.37
N THR A 59 -1.13 7.04 28.64
CA THR A 59 -0.22 5.93 28.33
C THR A 59 -0.94 4.94 27.42
N LEU A 60 -0.23 4.18 26.60
CA LEU A 60 -0.87 3.18 25.73
C LEU A 60 -1.61 2.10 26.53
N ALA A 61 -1.26 1.90 27.80
CA ALA A 61 -2.00 1.05 28.74
C ALA A 61 -3.48 1.41 28.87
N SER A 62 -3.86 2.69 28.75
CA SER A 62 -5.27 3.10 28.83
C SER A 62 -6.11 2.57 27.67
N TYR A 63 -5.46 2.30 26.53
CA TYR A 63 -6.09 1.74 25.34
C TYR A 63 -5.92 0.21 25.25
N CYS A 64 -4.95 -0.34 25.98
CA CYS A 64 -4.66 -1.77 26.05
C CYS A 64 -4.96 -2.33 27.45
N ASP A 65 -6.15 -2.00 27.98
CA ASP A 65 -6.56 -2.27 29.35
C ASP A 65 -6.96 -3.73 29.63
N GLY A 66 -6.86 -4.61 28.62
CA GLY A 66 -7.24 -6.01 28.71
C GLY A 66 -8.75 -6.27 28.74
N ARG A 67 -9.60 -5.23 28.66
CA ARG A 67 -11.05 -5.33 28.89
C ARG A 67 -11.91 -5.62 27.66
N LYS A 68 -11.29 -6.08 26.56
CA LYS A 68 -11.84 -6.89 25.43
C LYS A 68 -11.70 -6.30 24.02
N LEU A 69 -11.47 -4.99 23.85
CA LEU A 69 -11.40 -4.43 22.49
C LEU A 69 -9.98 -4.50 21.92
N PRO A 70 -9.74 -5.21 20.81
CA PRO A 70 -8.50 -5.10 20.06
C PRO A 70 -8.28 -3.66 19.58
N VAL A 71 -7.03 -3.31 19.34
CA VAL A 71 -6.60 -1.96 18.98
C VAL A 71 -6.02 -2.00 17.57
N VAL A 72 -6.54 -1.17 16.67
CA VAL A 72 -5.86 -0.83 15.43
C VAL A 72 -4.87 0.29 15.74
N LEU A 73 -3.57 0.02 15.58
CA LEU A 73 -2.51 0.99 15.75
C LEU A 73 -1.94 1.39 14.38
N ALA A 74 -1.99 2.68 14.06
CA ALA A 74 -1.35 3.25 12.88
C ALA A 74 -0.26 4.25 13.30
N LEU A 75 0.93 4.12 12.71
CA LEU A 75 2.04 5.06 12.89
C LEU A 75 2.08 5.97 11.65
N VAL A 76 1.75 7.25 11.82
CA VAL A 76 1.65 8.22 10.73
C VAL A 76 2.29 9.55 11.10
N GLN A 77 2.39 10.48 10.16
CA GLN A 77 2.66 11.89 10.41
C GLN A 77 1.44 12.69 9.94
N TYR A 78 0.87 13.54 10.79
CA TYR A 78 -0.38 14.22 10.51
C TYR A 78 -0.27 15.29 9.41
N ARG A 79 0.87 15.99 9.36
CA ARG A 79 1.24 16.99 8.34
C ARG A 79 1.76 16.40 7.03
N CYS A 80 1.92 15.09 6.92
CA CYS A 80 2.43 14.47 5.70
C CYS A 80 1.40 14.61 4.55
N PRO A 81 1.74 15.28 3.44
CA PRO A 81 0.83 15.48 2.30
C PRO A 81 0.72 14.26 1.38
N ASN A 82 1.51 13.21 1.63
CA ASN A 82 1.67 12.05 0.77
C ASN A 82 1.00 10.79 1.36
N LEU A 83 1.75 9.71 1.56
CA LEU A 83 1.24 8.36 1.83
C LEU A 83 0.54 8.22 3.18
N CYS A 84 0.89 9.03 4.18
CA CYS A 84 0.19 9.00 5.48
C CYS A 84 -1.31 9.28 5.34
N GLY A 85 -1.70 10.20 4.45
CA GLY A 85 -3.11 10.44 4.12
C GLY A 85 -3.77 9.21 3.52
N GLN A 86 -3.09 8.54 2.59
CA GLN A 86 -3.59 7.33 1.94
C GLN A 86 -3.74 6.15 2.90
N VAL A 87 -2.82 5.98 3.86
CA VAL A 87 -2.95 4.99 4.95
C VAL A 87 -4.23 5.24 5.75
N LEU A 88 -4.50 6.50 6.11
CA LEU A 88 -5.71 6.86 6.87
C LEU A 88 -6.98 6.66 6.03
N GLU A 89 -6.96 7.01 4.75
CA GLU A 89 -8.09 6.78 3.83
C GLU A 89 -8.37 5.29 3.62
N GLY A 90 -7.33 4.48 3.44
CA GLY A 90 -7.48 3.03 3.36
C GLY A 90 -8.00 2.43 4.65
N LEU A 91 -7.58 2.96 5.80
CA LEU A 91 -8.11 2.56 7.10
C LEU A 91 -9.59 2.90 7.20
N LEU A 92 -10.02 4.09 6.78
CA LEU A 92 -11.43 4.45 6.69
C LEU A 92 -12.22 3.50 5.79
N GLY A 93 -11.66 3.15 4.62
CA GLY A 93 -12.24 2.16 3.70
C GLY A 93 -12.45 0.81 4.38
N GLY A 94 -11.40 0.26 5.00
CA GLY A 94 -11.46 -0.98 5.76
C GLY A 94 -12.46 -0.91 6.92
N MET A 95 -12.47 0.17 7.70
CA MET A 95 -13.39 0.37 8.81
C MET A 95 -14.86 0.36 8.36
N ARG A 96 -15.17 0.99 7.22
CA ARG A 96 -16.52 0.94 6.63
C ARG A 96 -16.89 -0.46 6.17
N ASP A 97 -15.95 -1.19 5.56
CA ASP A 97 -16.19 -2.55 5.08
C ASP A 97 -16.43 -3.53 6.26
N VAL A 98 -15.65 -3.44 7.35
CA VAL A 98 -15.91 -4.25 8.55
C VAL A 98 -17.20 -3.84 9.28
N ALA A 99 -17.58 -2.56 9.24
CA ALA A 99 -18.85 -2.09 9.79
C ALA A 99 -20.07 -2.69 9.07
N LYS A 100 -20.01 -2.83 7.74
CA LYS A 100 -21.04 -3.55 6.96
C LYS A 100 -21.17 -5.02 7.37
N ARG A 101 -20.07 -5.62 7.85
CA ARG A 101 -20.01 -6.99 8.35
C ARG A 101 -20.34 -7.11 9.85
N GLY A 102 -20.74 -6.01 10.50
CA GLY A 102 -21.21 -5.99 11.89
C GLY A 102 -20.19 -5.54 12.92
N LEU A 103 -18.91 -5.33 12.57
CA LEU A 103 -17.90 -4.85 13.52
C LEU A 103 -17.92 -3.32 13.60
N ARG A 104 -18.40 -2.78 14.72
CA ARG A 104 -18.48 -1.34 14.96
C ARG A 104 -17.35 -0.82 15.84
N LEU A 105 -16.78 0.32 15.45
CA LEU A 105 -15.83 1.11 16.25
C LEU A 105 -16.42 1.41 17.64
N GLY A 106 -15.63 1.20 18.68
CA GLY A 106 -16.00 1.40 20.09
C GLY A 106 -16.82 0.28 20.71
N GLN A 107 -17.40 -0.61 19.90
CA GLN A 107 -18.10 -1.81 20.39
C GLN A 107 -17.26 -3.08 20.23
N HIS A 108 -16.49 -3.16 19.14
CA HIS A 108 -15.75 -4.37 18.76
C HIS A 108 -14.26 -4.14 18.63
N TYR A 109 -13.82 -2.91 18.40
CA TYR A 109 -12.42 -2.52 18.30
C TYR A 109 -12.27 -1.03 18.57
N ARG A 110 -11.04 -0.59 18.83
CA ARG A 110 -10.67 0.82 18.95
C ARG A 110 -9.56 1.18 17.97
N VAL A 111 -9.41 2.47 17.69
CA VAL A 111 -8.38 2.97 16.77
C VAL A 111 -7.48 3.93 17.53
N VAL A 112 -6.18 3.70 17.45
CA VAL A 112 -5.15 4.58 17.98
C VAL A 112 -4.22 4.94 16.83
N ILE A 113 -4.18 6.22 16.50
CA ILE A 113 -3.28 6.76 15.50
C ILE A 113 -2.23 7.53 16.26
N LEU A 114 -0.96 7.14 16.11
CA LEU A 114 0.16 7.75 16.80
C LEU A 114 1.03 8.48 15.78
N SER A 115 1.30 9.76 16.06
CA SER A 115 2.29 10.51 15.31
C SER A 115 3.70 10.03 15.63
N PHE A 116 4.49 9.72 14.60
CA PHE A 116 5.94 9.49 14.76
C PHE A 116 6.78 10.76 14.59
N ASP A 117 6.16 11.92 14.36
CA ASP A 117 6.86 13.21 14.27
C ASP A 117 6.80 13.92 15.64
N PRO A 118 7.94 14.08 16.34
CA PRO A 118 7.96 14.72 17.66
C PRO A 118 7.70 16.23 17.62
N THR A 119 7.58 16.83 16.43
CA THR A 119 7.26 18.25 16.25
C THR A 119 5.76 18.52 16.13
N GLU A 120 4.94 17.48 16.06
CA GLU A 120 3.48 17.58 16.01
C GLU A 120 2.87 17.70 17.41
N ASP A 121 1.79 18.48 17.51
CA ASP A 121 1.14 18.83 18.77
C ASP A 121 -0.29 18.28 18.85
N ALA A 122 -0.87 18.40 20.05
CA ALA A 122 -2.23 17.92 20.34
C ALA A 122 -3.31 18.67 19.54
N GLU A 123 -3.09 19.94 19.19
CA GLU A 123 -4.04 20.73 18.41
C GLU A 123 -4.17 20.18 16.99
N LEU A 124 -3.04 19.89 16.34
CA LEU A 124 -3.00 19.22 15.05
C LEU A 124 -3.62 17.82 15.13
N ALA A 125 -3.34 17.07 16.19
CA ALA A 125 -3.95 15.76 16.42
C ALA A 125 -5.48 15.84 16.52
N ALA A 126 -6.01 16.85 17.22
CA ALA A 126 -7.44 17.12 17.33
C ALA A 126 -8.08 17.47 15.99
N ALA A 127 -7.45 18.37 15.23
CA ALA A 127 -7.91 18.74 13.88
C ALA A 127 -7.94 17.50 12.97
N LYS A 128 -6.90 16.67 13.01
CA LYS A 128 -6.83 15.45 12.20
C LYS A 128 -7.88 14.42 12.62
N LYS A 129 -8.13 14.25 13.92
CA LYS A 129 -9.20 13.41 14.45
C LYS A 129 -10.57 13.86 13.96
N ALA A 130 -10.85 15.16 14.02
CA ALA A 130 -12.12 15.72 13.58
C ALA A 130 -12.40 15.38 12.10
N SER A 131 -11.44 15.67 11.21
CA SER A 131 -11.57 15.35 9.79
C SER A 131 -11.66 13.84 9.52
N PHE A 132 -10.91 13.01 10.27
CA PHE A 132 -10.96 11.56 10.13
C PHE A 132 -12.34 11.00 10.51
N LEU A 133 -12.92 11.48 11.61
CA LEU A 133 -14.24 11.04 12.07
C LEU A 133 -15.39 11.56 11.21
N GLU A 134 -15.28 12.79 10.73
CA GLU A 134 -16.21 13.36 9.74
C GLU A 134 -16.23 12.49 8.48
N ALA A 135 -15.06 12.15 7.95
CA ALA A 135 -14.95 11.25 6.82
C ALA A 135 -15.51 9.85 7.15
N TYR A 136 -15.26 9.31 8.34
CA TYR A 136 -15.77 7.99 8.72
C TYR A 136 -17.30 7.92 8.73
N GLY A 137 -17.97 8.92 9.31
CA GLY A 137 -19.42 9.11 9.23
C GLY A 137 -20.30 8.09 9.96
N LEU A 138 -19.72 7.11 10.69
CA LEU A 138 -20.45 6.03 11.36
C LEU A 138 -20.40 6.10 12.91
N GLY A 139 -19.90 7.21 13.48
CA GLY A 139 -19.77 7.41 14.92
C GLY A 139 -18.57 6.68 15.56
N GLY A 140 -18.60 6.49 16.89
CA GLY A 140 -17.51 5.80 17.63
C GLY A 140 -16.29 6.66 17.96
N GLY A 141 -16.39 7.98 17.80
CA GLY A 141 -15.29 8.93 17.94
C GLY A 141 -14.59 8.95 19.29
N GLU A 142 -15.27 8.57 20.38
CA GLU A 142 -14.68 8.48 21.72
C GLU A 142 -13.62 7.37 21.84
N THR A 143 -13.60 6.40 20.91
CA THR A 143 -12.65 5.27 20.89
C THR A 143 -11.66 5.34 19.72
N CYS A 144 -11.63 6.49 19.04
CA CYS A 144 -10.64 6.82 18.03
C CYS A 144 -9.73 7.90 18.63
N HIS A 145 -8.46 7.60 18.84
CA HIS A 145 -7.52 8.48 19.53
C HIS A 145 -6.38 8.88 18.61
N PHE A 146 -5.98 10.14 18.70
CA PHE A 146 -4.85 10.68 17.96
C PHE A 146 -3.81 11.15 18.95
N LEU A 147 -2.63 10.52 18.91
CA LEU A 147 -1.59 10.71 19.91
C LEU A 147 -0.40 11.46 19.34
N THR A 148 0.24 12.26 20.19
CA THR A 148 1.54 12.90 19.94
C THR A 148 2.50 12.58 21.09
N GLY A 149 3.78 12.60 20.81
CA GLY A 149 4.79 12.20 21.79
C GLY A 149 6.13 12.85 21.56
N ASN A 150 6.99 12.78 22.58
CA ASN A 150 8.38 13.19 22.42
C ASN A 150 9.17 12.11 21.65
N ARG A 151 10.36 12.47 21.20
CA ARG A 151 11.24 11.59 20.41
C ARG A 151 11.55 10.26 21.10
N ALA A 152 11.78 10.27 22.42
CA ALA A 152 12.11 9.05 23.17
C ALA A 152 10.93 8.09 23.28
N ALA A 153 9.73 8.62 23.53
CA ALA A 153 8.48 7.86 23.55
C ALA A 153 8.19 7.22 22.19
N ILE A 154 8.28 8.00 21.12
CA ILE A 154 8.09 7.54 19.75
C ILE A 154 9.09 6.44 19.39
N ALA A 155 10.38 6.63 19.70
CA ALA A 155 11.42 5.66 19.39
C ALA A 155 11.17 4.30 20.06
N ARG A 156 10.76 4.28 21.34
CA ARG A 156 10.45 3.04 22.07
C ARG A 156 9.30 2.26 21.42
N VAL A 157 8.24 2.95 21.03
CA VAL A 157 7.09 2.29 20.36
C VAL A 157 7.47 1.84 18.96
N ALA A 158 8.18 2.68 18.19
CA ALA A 158 8.62 2.36 16.84
C ALA A 158 9.53 1.13 16.80
N GLU A 159 10.50 1.04 17.72
CA GLU A 159 11.40 -0.12 17.85
C GLU A 159 10.61 -1.42 18.05
N LYS A 160 9.68 -1.45 19.01
CA LYS A 160 8.86 -2.65 19.30
C LYS A 160 7.81 -2.94 18.22
N ALA A 161 7.38 -1.91 17.50
CA ALA A 161 6.56 -2.06 16.32
C ALA A 161 7.34 -2.56 15.09
N GLY A 162 8.68 -2.68 15.16
CA GLY A 162 9.51 -2.97 13.98
C GLY A 162 9.40 -1.88 12.91
N PHE A 163 9.12 -0.64 13.32
CA PHE A 163 8.91 0.52 12.46
C PHE A 163 10.17 1.39 12.43
N GLU A 164 10.92 1.32 11.35
CA GLU A 164 12.08 2.16 11.10
C GLU A 164 11.69 3.32 10.18
N PHE A 165 11.97 4.54 10.63
CA PHE A 165 11.72 5.76 9.89
C PHE A 165 12.95 6.68 9.95
N ARG A 166 13.18 7.44 8.87
CA ARG A 166 14.33 8.33 8.76
C ARG A 166 13.96 9.66 8.14
N TRP A 167 14.46 10.73 8.73
CA TRP A 167 14.33 12.07 8.15
C TRP A 167 15.16 12.21 6.88
N ASP A 168 14.54 12.69 5.80
CA ASP A 168 15.18 13.07 4.56
C ASP A 168 15.24 14.61 4.49
N GLU A 169 16.44 15.16 4.61
CA GLU A 169 16.70 16.60 4.56
C GLU A 169 16.31 17.23 3.21
N ARG A 170 16.31 16.47 2.11
CA ARG A 170 16.01 16.98 0.77
C ARG A 170 14.52 17.17 0.56
N THR A 171 13.71 16.23 1.05
CA THR A 171 12.25 16.29 0.94
C THR A 171 11.59 16.93 2.16
N LYS A 172 12.36 17.13 3.25
CA LYS A 172 11.87 17.58 4.56
C LYS A 172 10.72 16.70 5.05
N GLN A 173 10.87 15.40 4.84
CA GLN A 173 9.87 14.38 5.14
C GLN A 173 10.55 13.15 5.75
N TYR A 174 9.78 12.31 6.43
CA TYR A 174 10.26 11.03 6.91
C TYR A 174 10.01 9.94 5.87
N ALA A 175 11.05 9.19 5.52
CA ALA A 175 10.92 7.93 4.81
C ALA A 175 10.53 6.84 5.81
N HIS A 176 9.42 6.14 5.54
CA HIS A 176 8.91 5.05 6.37
C HIS A 176 8.12 4.03 5.52
N GLY A 177 8.00 2.81 6.05
CA GLY A 177 7.08 1.81 5.50
C GLY A 177 5.62 2.12 5.81
N SER A 178 4.69 1.62 5.01
CA SER A 178 3.24 1.81 5.20
C SER A 178 2.58 0.53 5.72
N GLY A 179 1.64 0.69 6.66
CA GLY A 179 0.84 -0.40 7.20
C GLY A 179 0.17 -0.02 8.51
N ILE A 180 -0.66 -0.92 9.02
CA ILE A 180 -1.29 -0.84 10.34
C ILE A 180 -1.04 -2.12 11.13
N LEU A 181 -0.95 -1.98 12.44
CA LEU A 181 -0.82 -3.07 13.38
C LEU A 181 -2.18 -3.35 14.02
N LEU A 182 -2.50 -4.63 14.17
CA LEU A 182 -3.62 -5.07 14.97
C LEU A 182 -3.07 -5.61 16.27
N LEU A 183 -3.47 -4.99 17.38
CA LEU A 183 -3.05 -5.38 18.71
C LEU A 183 -4.18 -6.12 19.41
N THR A 184 -3.81 -7.11 20.22
CA THR A 184 -4.73 -7.70 21.19
C THR A 184 -5.16 -6.65 22.23
N PRO A 185 -6.23 -6.88 22.99
CA PRO A 185 -6.62 -5.99 24.08
C PRO A 185 -5.54 -5.76 25.16
N GLN A 186 -4.49 -6.58 25.25
CA GLN A 186 -3.33 -6.34 26.11
C GLN A 186 -2.16 -5.66 25.39
N GLY A 187 -2.32 -5.23 24.15
CA GLY A 187 -1.28 -4.52 23.41
C GLY A 187 -0.18 -5.39 22.80
N ARG A 188 -0.43 -6.69 22.61
CA ARG A 188 0.47 -7.56 21.84
C ARG A 188 0.16 -7.48 20.36
N ILE A 189 1.17 -7.48 19.51
CA ILE A 189 0.99 -7.48 18.06
C ILE A 189 0.38 -8.82 17.63
N SER A 190 -0.89 -8.78 17.24
CA SER A 190 -1.64 -9.93 16.72
C SER A 190 -1.36 -10.14 15.25
N GLN A 191 -1.37 -9.05 14.47
CA GLN A 191 -1.23 -9.09 13.02
C GLN A 191 -0.72 -7.75 12.49
N PHE A 192 -0.11 -7.79 11.31
CA PHE A 192 0.34 -6.63 10.56
C PHE A 192 -0.35 -6.62 9.20
N LEU A 193 -0.96 -5.51 8.84
CA LEU A 193 -1.54 -5.30 7.52
C LEU A 193 -0.68 -4.28 6.79
N PRO A 194 0.17 -4.70 5.83
CA PRO A 194 1.06 -3.79 5.15
C PRO A 194 0.36 -3.02 4.03
N GLY A 195 0.93 -1.87 3.65
CA GLY A 195 0.47 -1.05 2.52
C GLY A 195 -0.43 0.10 2.95
N ILE A 196 -1.33 0.51 2.05
CA ILE A 196 -2.23 1.66 2.23
C ILE A 196 -3.70 1.31 2.04
N GLU A 197 -4.02 0.07 1.69
CA GLU A 197 -5.38 -0.36 1.42
C GLU A 197 -5.70 -1.60 2.26
N TYR A 198 -6.73 -1.49 3.10
CA TYR A 198 -7.12 -2.51 4.07
C TYR A 198 -8.55 -3.01 3.84
N ARG A 199 -8.97 -2.99 2.57
CA ARG A 199 -10.30 -3.41 2.15
C ARG A 199 -10.41 -4.93 2.14
N ASP A 200 -11.65 -5.39 2.07
CA ASP A 200 -11.98 -6.81 1.91
C ASP A 200 -11.44 -7.28 0.54
N THR A 201 -10.25 -7.88 0.56
CA THR A 201 -9.66 -8.54 -0.62
C THR A 201 -9.89 -10.03 -0.50
N THR A 202 -9.82 -10.76 -1.61
CA THR A 202 -9.84 -12.23 -1.64
C THR A 202 -8.74 -12.91 -0.80
N GLN A 203 -7.85 -12.13 -0.17
CA GLN A 203 -6.77 -12.60 0.68
C GLN A 203 -7.09 -12.35 2.16
N ARG A 204 -7.61 -13.41 2.79
CA ARG A 204 -8.02 -13.50 4.20
C ARG A 204 -7.01 -12.94 5.20
N GLU A 205 -5.73 -13.10 4.92
CA GLU A 205 -4.61 -12.67 5.79
C GLU A 205 -4.33 -11.15 5.75
N ARG A 206 -4.94 -10.42 4.81
CA ARG A 206 -4.88 -8.96 4.74
C ARG A 206 -6.24 -8.28 5.00
N ASP A 207 -7.23 -9.06 5.38
CA ASP A 207 -8.56 -8.57 5.68
C ASP A 207 -8.62 -8.06 7.13
N LEU A 208 -8.92 -6.78 7.29
CA LEU A 208 -9.08 -6.13 8.57
C LEU A 208 -10.12 -6.82 9.46
N TYR A 209 -11.20 -7.37 8.89
CA TYR A 209 -12.22 -8.07 9.66
C TYR A 209 -11.64 -9.29 10.37
N TYR A 210 -10.94 -10.16 9.64
CA TYR A 210 -10.40 -11.40 10.19
C TYR A 210 -9.34 -11.10 11.24
N GLY A 211 -8.46 -10.13 10.98
CA GLY A 211 -7.45 -9.75 11.96
C GLY A 211 -8.03 -9.14 13.24
N LEU A 212 -9.11 -8.35 13.15
CA LEU A 212 -9.82 -7.87 14.34
C LEU A 212 -10.47 -9.01 15.13
N VAL A 213 -11.07 -10.00 14.45
CA VAL A 213 -11.64 -11.18 15.11
C VAL A 213 -10.56 -12.00 15.81
N GLU A 214 -9.43 -12.26 15.18
CA GLU A 214 -8.30 -12.99 15.80
C GLU A 214 -7.73 -12.23 17.00
N ALA A 215 -7.45 -10.93 16.84
CA ALA A 215 -6.94 -10.08 17.90
C ALA A 215 -7.89 -10.00 19.11
N SER A 216 -9.21 -9.97 18.87
CA SER A 216 -10.23 -9.97 19.94
C SER A 216 -10.23 -11.26 20.77
N LYS A 217 -9.82 -12.38 20.17
CA LYS A 217 -9.71 -13.70 20.81
C LYS A 217 -8.32 -13.94 21.41
N PHE A 218 -7.46 -12.91 21.45
CA PHE A 218 -6.07 -13.04 21.87
C PHE A 218 -5.25 -14.02 21.03
N GLN A 219 -5.70 -14.28 19.79
CA GLN A 219 -5.01 -15.14 18.85
C GLN A 219 -3.98 -14.31 18.09
N ILE A 220 -2.89 -14.96 17.70
CA ILE A 220 -1.85 -14.35 16.87
C ILE A 220 -2.00 -14.93 15.47
N GLY A 221 -2.10 -14.04 14.48
CA GLY A 221 -2.19 -14.41 13.08
C GLY A 221 -0.95 -15.15 12.60
N LYS A 222 -1.04 -15.78 11.43
CA LYS A 222 0.14 -16.43 10.84
C LYS A 222 1.18 -15.38 10.43
N PRO A 223 2.49 -15.65 10.59
CA PRO A 223 3.52 -14.80 10.03
C PRO A 223 3.28 -14.64 8.53
N ILE A 224 3.18 -13.40 8.06
CA ILE A 224 3.13 -13.12 6.63
C ILE A 224 4.59 -13.19 6.16
N ALA A 225 5.02 -14.41 5.80
CA ALA A 225 6.44 -14.72 5.55
C ALA A 225 7.02 -14.03 4.29
N ASP A 226 6.16 -13.53 3.40
CA ASP A 226 6.57 -12.88 2.16
C ASP A 226 5.88 -11.53 2.00
N ARG A 227 6.56 -10.46 2.40
CA ARG A 227 6.72 -9.24 1.57
C ARG A 227 7.42 -8.11 2.31
N LEU A 228 8.63 -7.80 1.85
CA LEU A 228 9.13 -6.43 1.78
C LEU A 228 8.10 -5.59 1.00
N VAL A 229 7.20 -4.90 1.71
CA VAL A 229 6.25 -4.00 1.06
C VAL A 229 6.98 -2.71 0.70
N LEU A 230 7.38 -2.65 -0.57
CA LEU A 230 8.04 -1.53 -1.25
C LEU A 230 7.13 -0.29 -1.41
N LEU A 231 5.98 -0.19 -0.72
CA LEU A 231 5.21 1.06 -0.63
C LEU A 231 5.81 1.93 0.48
N PHE A 232 6.96 2.51 0.16
CA PHE A 232 7.57 3.56 0.94
C PHE A 232 6.85 4.89 0.66
N CYS A 233 6.69 5.72 1.69
CA CYS A 233 6.30 7.12 1.54
C CYS A 233 7.47 7.94 0.97
N TYR A 234 7.94 7.57 -0.23
CA TYR A 234 8.87 8.37 -1.00
C TYR A 234 8.11 8.90 -2.20
N GLY A 235 8.03 10.23 -2.29
CA GLY A 235 7.47 10.88 -3.46
C GLY A 235 8.14 10.31 -4.71
N TYR A 236 7.33 9.78 -5.63
CA TYR A 236 7.76 9.48 -6.98
C TYR A 236 8.44 10.74 -7.53
N ASP A 237 9.76 10.71 -7.63
CA ASP A 237 10.57 11.78 -8.21
C ASP A 237 10.77 11.41 -9.70
N PRO A 238 9.93 11.92 -10.62
CA PRO A 238 10.04 11.60 -12.05
C PRO A 238 11.39 11.99 -12.65
N LYS A 239 12.22 12.79 -11.93
CA LYS A 239 13.54 13.20 -12.40
C LYS A 239 14.64 12.17 -12.10
N LYS A 240 14.41 11.18 -11.24
CA LYS A 240 15.31 10.01 -11.06
C LYS A 240 14.93 8.82 -11.97
N GLY A 241 14.19 9.08 -13.05
CA GLY A 241 13.70 8.11 -14.02
C GLY A 241 14.72 7.62 -15.05
N THR A 242 15.98 7.35 -14.68
CA THR A 242 16.95 6.79 -15.63
C THR A 242 16.51 5.43 -16.19
N TYR A 243 15.66 4.70 -15.48
CA TYR A 243 15.05 3.45 -15.97
C TYR A 243 13.70 3.63 -16.66
N GLN A 244 13.00 4.75 -16.43
CA GLN A 244 11.73 5.03 -17.09
C GLN A 244 11.93 5.46 -18.55
N PHE A 245 13.00 6.19 -18.87
CA PHE A 245 13.29 6.55 -20.26
C PHE A 245 13.64 5.33 -21.13
N ALA A 246 14.41 4.38 -20.59
CA ALA A 246 14.75 3.15 -21.30
C ALA A 246 13.49 2.30 -21.57
N ILE A 247 12.68 2.05 -20.54
CA ILE A 247 11.47 1.24 -20.67
C ILE A 247 10.44 1.92 -21.57
N MET A 248 10.21 3.22 -21.43
CA MET A 248 9.24 3.94 -22.26
C MET A 248 9.68 4.04 -23.72
N ASN A 249 10.98 4.11 -24.00
CA ASN A 249 11.48 4.04 -25.38
C ASN A 249 11.28 2.64 -25.97
N VAL A 250 11.52 1.58 -25.20
CA VAL A 250 11.25 0.20 -25.63
C VAL A 250 9.76 -0.01 -25.90
N VAL A 251 8.88 0.45 -25.01
CA VAL A 251 7.42 0.37 -25.20
C VAL A 251 6.97 1.18 -26.41
N ARG A 252 7.52 2.38 -26.64
CA ARG A 252 7.22 3.19 -27.82
C ARG A 252 7.67 2.52 -29.12
N ILE A 253 8.87 1.94 -29.14
CA ILE A 253 9.39 1.22 -30.31
C ILE A 253 8.53 -0.02 -30.59
N ALA A 254 8.19 -0.80 -29.57
CA ALA A 254 7.30 -1.95 -29.70
C ALA A 254 5.91 -1.56 -30.21
N GLY A 255 5.35 -0.45 -29.71
CA GLY A 255 4.08 0.11 -30.17
C GLY A 255 4.14 0.52 -31.65
N ILE A 256 5.18 1.24 -32.07
CA ILE A 256 5.38 1.66 -33.46
C ILE A 256 5.50 0.44 -34.38
N LEU A 257 6.30 -0.56 -34.00
CA LEU A 257 6.47 -1.79 -34.78
C LEU A 257 5.15 -2.57 -34.94
N THR A 258 4.33 -2.61 -33.89
CA THR A 258 3.01 -3.26 -33.94
C THR A 258 2.09 -2.56 -34.94
N VAL A 259 2.03 -1.23 -34.90
CA VAL A 259 1.20 -0.44 -35.83
C VAL A 259 1.70 -0.62 -37.27
N LEU A 260 3.00 -0.55 -37.51
CA LEU A 260 3.57 -0.76 -38.85
C LEU A 260 3.29 -2.17 -39.37
N GLY A 261 3.36 -3.20 -38.51
CA GLY A 261 3.02 -4.57 -38.86
C GLY A 261 1.55 -4.71 -39.28
N VAL A 262 0.63 -4.10 -38.54
CA VAL A 262 -0.81 -4.09 -38.86
C VAL A 262 -1.08 -3.36 -40.18
N VAL A 263 -0.46 -2.19 -40.40
CA VAL A 263 -0.62 -1.43 -41.64
C VAL A 263 -0.08 -2.21 -42.84
N ALA A 264 1.10 -2.83 -42.71
CA ALA A 264 1.69 -3.65 -43.76
C ALA A 264 0.78 -4.84 -44.12
N LEU A 265 0.21 -5.51 -43.11
CA LEU A 265 -0.73 -6.61 -43.31
C LEU A 265 -1.98 -6.15 -44.09
N ILE A 266 -2.57 -5.01 -43.71
CA ILE A 266 -3.74 -4.44 -44.40
C ILE A 266 -3.41 -4.12 -45.87
N VAL A 267 -2.23 -3.54 -46.14
CA VAL A 267 -1.80 -3.21 -47.51
C VAL A 267 -1.62 -4.49 -48.35
N VAL A 268 -1.00 -5.54 -47.80
CA VAL A 268 -0.80 -6.81 -48.50
C VAL A 268 -2.14 -7.47 -48.84
N LEU A 269 -3.07 -7.51 -47.88
CA LEU A 269 -4.41 -8.07 -48.09
C LEU A 269 -5.17 -7.30 -49.19
N ARG A 270 -5.12 -5.97 -49.16
CA ARG A 270 -5.77 -5.12 -50.19
C ARG A 270 -5.15 -5.26 -51.58
N ARG A 271 -3.83 -5.42 -51.69
CA ARG A 271 -3.16 -5.63 -52.99
C ARG A 271 -3.53 -7.00 -53.57
N LYS A 272 -3.63 -8.04 -52.74
CA LYS A 272 -4.04 -9.38 -53.16
C LYS A 272 -5.49 -9.43 -53.63
N GLU A 273 -6.38 -8.70 -52.96
CA GLU A 273 -7.78 -8.56 -53.35
C GLU A 273 -7.92 -7.87 -54.71
N ARG A 274 -7.18 -6.78 -54.95
CA ARG A 274 -7.17 -6.09 -56.25
C ARG A 274 -6.65 -6.96 -57.40
N GLN A 275 -5.64 -7.78 -57.14
CA GLN A 275 -5.11 -8.73 -58.14
C GLN A 275 -6.12 -9.84 -58.47
N ASN A 276 -6.87 -10.33 -57.48
CA ASN A 276 -7.93 -11.30 -57.71
C ASN A 276 -9.11 -10.71 -58.50
N LEU A 277 -9.44 -9.43 -58.29
CA LEU A 277 -10.49 -8.73 -59.03
C LEU A 277 -10.09 -8.44 -60.49
N GLN A 278 -8.81 -8.16 -60.75
CA GLN A 278 -8.30 -7.97 -62.12
C GLN A 278 -8.15 -9.28 -62.91
N GLY A 279 -7.90 -10.41 -62.23
CA GLY A 279 -7.90 -11.74 -62.85
C GLY A 279 -9.28 -12.27 -63.21
N ALA A 280 -10.35 -11.77 -62.55
CA ALA A 280 -11.73 -12.15 -62.83
C ALA A 280 -12.42 -11.28 -63.91
N GLY A 281 -11.82 -10.15 -64.30
CA GLY A 281 -12.34 -9.24 -65.35
C GLY A 281 -11.86 -9.57 -66.77
N GLY A 282 -11.15 -10.68 -66.96
CA GLY A 282 -10.56 -11.10 -68.24
C GLY A 282 -11.14 -12.40 -68.78
N LEU A 283 -12.47 -12.49 -68.92
CA LEU A 283 -13.11 -13.49 -69.78
C LEU A 283 -13.85 -12.73 -70.90
N PRO A 284 -13.35 -12.75 -72.15
CA PRO A 284 -14.12 -12.27 -73.30
C PRO A 284 -15.22 -13.29 -73.64
N CYS A 285 -16.40 -12.73 -73.98
CA CYS A 285 -17.56 -13.26 -74.71
C CYS A 285 -17.86 -14.77 -74.64
#